data_AF-A0A0P7CE95-F1
#
_entry.id   AF-A0A0P7CE95-F1
#
_cell.length_a   1.000
_cell.length_b   1.000
_cell.length_c   1.000
_cell.angle_alpha   90.00
_cell.angle_beta   90.00
_cell.angle_gamma   90.00
#
_symmetry.space_group_name_H-M   'P 1'
#
loop_
_entity.id
_entity.type
_entity.pdbx_description
1 polymer ?
#
loop_
_entity_poly.entity_id
_entity_poly.type
_entity_poly.pdbx_seq_one_letter_code
_entity_poly.pdbx_strand_id
1 'polypeptide(L)'
;MVTTTWMWEARAAEGRLADLEAWALGAVRDQEAEIYLGREASAGLVVILLHVGGGGPEADTVGPPLPDPPVGLVTGTVHAWQFERADSRLDRSDRLG
;
A
#
# COMPACT_ATOMS: atom_id res chain seq x y z
N MET A 1 -6.31 -16.13 -11.18
CA MET A 1 -7.37 -15.30 -10.58
C MET A 1 -6.78 -13.91 -10.41
N VAL A 2 -7.47 -12.85 -10.81
CA VAL A 2 -6.95 -11.48 -10.58
C VAL A 2 -7.25 -11.09 -9.14
N THR A 3 -6.26 -10.50 -8.47
CA THR A 3 -6.42 -10.05 -7.08
C THR A 3 -6.56 -8.53 -7.06
N THR A 4 -7.72 -8.04 -6.67
CA THR A 4 -7.92 -6.61 -6.43
C THR A 4 -7.01 -6.15 -5.29
N THR A 5 -6.19 -5.14 -5.57
CA THR A 5 -5.20 -4.57 -4.64
C THR A 5 -5.41 -3.06 -4.53
N TRP A 6 -5.26 -2.51 -3.33
CA TRP A 6 -5.19 -1.08 -3.09
C TRP A 6 -3.74 -0.66 -2.88
N MET A 7 -3.32 0.38 -3.58
CA MET A 7 -2.07 1.07 -3.28
C MET A 7 -2.37 2.33 -2.49
N TRP A 8 -1.66 2.49 -1.38
CA TRP A 8 -1.65 3.69 -0.57
C TRP A 8 -0.22 4.22 -0.52
N GLU A 9 -0.05 5.50 -0.74
CA GLU A 9 1.24 6.17 -0.77
C GLU A 9 1.16 7.47 0.02
N ALA A 10 2.11 7.65 0.95
CA ALA A 10 2.31 8.92 1.61
C ALA A 10 3.77 9.15 1.96
N ARG A 11 4.12 10.41 2.12
CA ARG A 11 5.43 10.82 2.62
C ARG A 11 5.35 11.12 4.11
N ALA A 12 6.25 10.54 4.89
CA ALA A 12 6.45 10.87 6.29
C ALA A 12 6.88 12.33 6.46
N ALA A 13 6.39 12.97 7.50
CA ALA A 13 6.96 14.22 7.97
C ALA A 13 8.43 14.02 8.41
N GLU A 14 9.20 15.09 8.45
CA GLU A 14 10.63 15.03 8.80
C GLU A 14 10.84 14.38 10.17
N GLY A 15 11.72 13.37 10.24
CA GLY A 15 11.98 12.60 11.46
C GLY A 15 10.86 11.65 11.88
N ARG A 16 9.76 11.53 11.12
CA ARG A 16 8.58 10.69 11.47
C ARG A 16 8.47 9.39 10.69
N LEU A 17 9.48 9.01 9.91
CA LEU A 17 9.45 7.79 9.09
C LEU A 17 9.19 6.53 9.94
N ALA A 18 9.89 6.38 11.06
CA ALA A 18 9.70 5.24 11.96
C ALA A 18 8.29 5.19 12.57
N ASP A 19 7.73 6.36 12.92
CA ASP A 19 6.37 6.45 13.43
C ASP A 19 5.34 6.10 12.35
N LEU A 20 5.59 6.54 11.10
CA LEU A 20 4.71 6.22 9.97
C LEU A 20 4.75 4.73 9.62
N GLU A 21 5.94 4.12 9.68
CA GLU A 21 6.10 2.67 9.54
C GLU A 21 5.35 1.90 10.63
N ALA A 22 5.51 2.31 11.90
CA ALA A 22 4.82 1.68 13.03
C ALA A 22 3.29 1.81 12.90
N TRP A 23 2.80 2.97 12.45
CA TRP A 23 1.39 3.17 12.13
C TRP A 23 0.94 2.25 10.99
N ALA A 24 1.71 2.18 9.90
CA ALA A 24 1.37 1.35 8.73
C ALA A 24 1.26 -0.13 9.13
N LEU A 25 2.23 -0.64 9.91
CA LEU A 25 2.20 -1.99 10.47
C LEU A 25 0.96 -2.25 11.35
N GLY A 26 0.53 -1.24 12.11
CA GLY A 26 -0.70 -1.31 12.89
C GLY A 26 -1.96 -1.31 12.03
N ALA A 27 -1.99 -0.49 10.99
CA ALA A 27 -3.13 -0.32 10.09
C ALA A 27 -3.44 -1.59 9.27
N VAL A 28 -2.41 -2.35 8.91
CA VAL A 28 -2.55 -3.58 8.10
C VAL A 28 -2.44 -4.87 8.91
N ARG A 29 -2.38 -4.82 10.24
CA ARG A 29 -2.08 -5.98 11.10
C ARG A 29 -2.89 -7.25 10.79
N ASP A 30 -4.17 -7.09 10.49
CA ASP A 30 -5.11 -8.19 10.25
C ASP A 30 -5.44 -8.37 8.75
N GLN A 31 -4.63 -7.78 7.87
CA GLN A 31 -4.87 -7.74 6.44
C GLN A 31 -3.65 -8.26 5.67
N GLU A 32 -3.88 -8.85 4.49
CA GLU A 32 -2.79 -9.27 3.62
C GLU A 32 -2.20 -8.04 2.93
N ALA A 33 -1.03 -7.59 3.38
CA ALA A 33 -0.42 -6.37 2.87
C ALA A 33 1.10 -6.44 2.74
N GLU A 34 1.64 -5.64 1.82
CA GLU A 34 3.07 -5.38 1.66
C GLU A 34 3.36 -3.92 1.99
N ILE A 35 4.42 -3.65 2.76
CA ILE A 35 4.87 -2.29 3.09
C ILE A 35 6.24 -2.07 2.49
N TYR A 36 6.38 -0.98 1.74
CA TYR A 36 7.61 -0.56 1.09
C TYR A 36 8.03 0.81 1.62
N LEU A 37 9.29 0.89 2.08
CA LEU A 37 9.90 2.13 2.50
C LEU A 37 10.79 2.67 1.38
N GLY A 38 10.56 3.93 1.01
CA GLY A 38 11.40 4.63 0.07
C GLY A 38 12.81 4.85 0.63
N ARG A 39 13.82 4.63 -0.22
CA ARG A 39 15.24 4.83 0.08
C ARG A 39 15.83 5.94 -0.79
N GLU A 40 16.94 6.51 -0.33
CA GLU A 40 17.72 7.52 -1.07
C GLU A 40 16.86 8.71 -1.54
N ALA A 41 16.67 8.89 -2.85
CA ALA A 41 15.87 9.97 -3.44
C ALA A 41 14.39 9.92 -3.03
N SER A 42 13.90 8.74 -2.64
CA SER A 42 12.54 8.51 -2.16
C SER A 42 12.45 8.40 -0.64
N ALA A 43 13.51 8.79 0.09
CA ALA A 43 13.52 8.71 1.55
C ALA A 43 12.30 9.41 2.16
N GLY A 44 11.71 8.76 3.16
CA GLY A 44 10.48 9.21 3.80
C GLY A 44 9.20 8.78 3.10
N LEU A 45 9.23 8.20 1.90
CA LEU A 45 8.03 7.64 1.26
C LEU A 45 7.66 6.30 1.91
N VAL A 46 6.37 6.07 2.16
CA VAL A 46 5.82 4.79 2.59
C VAL A 46 4.72 4.40 1.62
N VAL A 47 4.84 3.21 1.05
CA VAL A 47 3.85 2.63 0.14
C VAL A 47 3.30 1.36 0.78
N ILE A 48 1.99 1.22 0.78
CA ILE A 48 1.28 0.05 1.30
C ILE A 48 0.48 -0.56 0.14
N LEU A 49 0.69 -1.83 -0.14
CA LEU A 49 -0.12 -2.63 -1.04
C LEU A 49 -1.03 -3.52 -0.21
N LEU A 50 -2.34 -3.32 -0.30
CA LEU A 50 -3.32 -4.09 0.44
C LEU A 50 -4.07 -5.04 -0.50
N HIS A 51 -4.01 -6.34 -0.26
CA HIS A 51 -4.67 -7.36 -1.05
C HIS A 51 -6.04 -7.69 -0.44
N VAL A 52 -7.11 -7.28 -1.14
CA VAL A 52 -8.47 -7.35 -0.57
C VAL A 52 -9.20 -8.65 -0.96
N GLY A 53 -8.57 -9.54 -1.74
CA GLY A 53 -9.07 -10.88 -2.03
C GLY A 53 -10.44 -10.94 -2.73
N GLY A 54 -10.45 -11.09 -4.06
CA GLY A 54 -11.55 -11.71 -4.80
C GLY A 54 -12.97 -11.17 -4.57
N GLY A 55 -13.16 -9.85 -4.52
CA GLY A 55 -14.45 -9.19 -4.76
C GLY A 55 -14.35 -8.39 -6.05
N GLY A 56 -15.20 -8.71 -7.03
CA GLY A 56 -15.21 -8.05 -8.33
C GLY A 56 -15.43 -6.52 -8.25
N PRO A 57 -15.39 -5.83 -9.40
CA PRO A 57 -15.38 -4.35 -9.49
C PRO A 57 -16.59 -3.63 -8.90
N GLU A 58 -17.53 -4.34 -8.27
CA GLU A 58 -18.76 -3.82 -7.66
C GLU A 58 -18.76 -3.84 -6.12
N ALA A 59 -17.61 -4.04 -5.48
CA ALA A 59 -17.47 -3.63 -4.09
C ALA A 59 -17.25 -2.12 -4.07
N ASP A 60 -18.34 -1.36 -4.25
CA ASP A 60 -18.49 0.08 -3.95
C ASP A 60 -18.22 0.34 -2.45
N THR A 61 -17.01 0.01 -2.02
CA THR A 61 -16.57 0.20 -0.66
C THR A 61 -16.11 1.65 -0.58
N VAL A 62 -16.98 2.44 0.03
CA VAL A 62 -16.84 3.87 0.30
C VAL A 62 -15.50 4.13 0.99
N GLY A 63 -14.53 4.61 0.21
CA GLY A 63 -13.24 5.12 0.70
C GLY A 63 -12.10 4.10 0.75
N PRO A 64 -10.85 4.58 0.87
CA PRO A 64 -9.69 3.72 1.00
C PRO A 64 -9.83 2.82 2.24
N PRO A 65 -9.42 1.55 2.15
CA PRO A 65 -9.55 0.57 3.25
C PRO A 65 -8.63 0.85 4.46
N LEU A 66 -7.76 1.84 4.36
CA LEU A 66 -6.84 2.23 5.42
C LEU A 66 -7.40 3.44 6.19
N PRO A 67 -7.26 3.46 7.53
CA PRO A 67 -7.60 4.65 8.31
C PRO A 67 -6.74 5.83 7.90
N ASP A 68 -7.17 7.05 8.21
CA ASP A 68 -6.31 8.22 8.03
C ASP A 68 -5.14 8.19 9.03
N PRO A 69 -3.91 8.54 8.61
CA PRO A 69 -2.78 8.64 9.50
C PRO A 69 -2.97 9.81 10.50
N PRO A 70 -2.44 9.70 11.73
CA PRO A 70 -2.41 10.79 12.70
C PRO A 70 -1.91 12.11 12.10
N VAL A 71 -2.49 13.23 12.56
CA VAL A 71 -2.10 14.57 12.11
C VAL A 71 -0.60 14.81 12.34
N GLY A 72 0.08 15.33 11.32
CA GLY A 72 1.52 15.60 11.35
C GLY A 72 2.43 14.38 11.24
N LEU A 73 1.86 13.19 11.00
CA LEU A 73 2.64 11.98 10.69
C LEU A 73 3.11 11.97 9.24
N VAL A 74 2.27 12.48 8.35
CA VAL A 74 2.54 12.62 6.91
C VAL A 74 2.74 14.08 6.53
N THR A 75 3.48 14.31 5.46
CA THR A 75 3.63 15.60 4.79
C THR A 75 3.06 15.51 3.37
N GLY A 76 2.31 16.54 2.98
CA GLY A 76 1.65 16.59 1.67
C GLY A 76 0.38 15.74 1.60
N THR A 77 0.04 15.32 0.39
CA THR A 77 -1.19 14.59 0.10
C THR A 77 -0.96 13.09 0.21
N VAL A 78 -1.90 12.40 0.85
CA VAL A 78 -1.98 10.94 0.84
C VAL A 78 -2.68 10.52 -0.45
N HIS A 79 -2.09 9.58 -1.17
CA HIS A 79 -2.65 9.04 -2.40
C HIS A 79 -3.12 7.60 -2.18
N ALA A 80 -4.32 7.26 -2.64
CA ALA A 80 -4.85 5.91 -2.57
C ALA A 80 -5.63 5.55 -3.84
N TRP A 81 -5.35 4.40 -4.42
CA TRP A 81 -6.06 3.92 -5.61
C TRP A 81 -6.09 2.38 -5.69
N GLN A 82 -7.09 1.87 -6.40
CA GLN A 82 -7.31 0.45 -6.60
C GLN A 82 -6.80 0.01 -7.97
N PHE A 83 -6.27 -1.22 -8.06
CA PHE A 83 -5.91 -1.85 -9.32
C PHE A 83 -6.04 -3.38 -9.23
N GLU A 84 -6.14 -4.05 -10.38
CA GLU A 84 -6.11 -5.51 -10.46
C GLU A 84 -4.66 -5.99 -10.56
N ARG A 85 -4.21 -6.80 -9.60
CA ARG A 85 -2.89 -7.42 -9.63
C ARG A 85 -2.97 -8.71 -10.44
N ALA A 86 -2.04 -8.84 -11.40
CA ALA A 86 -1.85 -10.07 -12.13
C ALA A 86 -1.35 -11.17 -11.18
N ASP A 87 -1.88 -12.38 -11.35
CA ASP A 87 -1.49 -13.56 -10.56
C ASP A 87 0.00 -13.85 -10.80
N SER A 88 0.81 -13.89 -9.73
CA SER A 88 2.26 -14.13 -9.82
C SER A 88 2.63 -15.50 -10.42
N ARG A 89 1.66 -16.40 -10.61
CA ARG A 89 1.86 -17.68 -11.32
C ARG A 89 2.03 -17.53 -12.84
N LEU A 90 1.69 -16.38 -13.41
CA LEU A 90 1.97 -16.06 -14.82
C LEU A 90 3.40 -15.54 -15.03
N ASP A 91 4.19 -15.38 -13.96
CA ASP A 91 5.61 -15.08 -14.00
C ASP A 91 6.46 -16.33 -14.36
N ARG A 92 6.06 -17.01 -15.45
CA ARG A 92 6.85 -18.07 -16.11
C ARG A 92 7.73 -17.48 -17.22
N SER A 93 7.93 -16.16 -17.25
CA SER A 93 8.76 -15.48 -18.25
C SER A 93 10.21 -15.27 -17.79
N ASP A 94 10.51 -15.37 -16.50
CA ASP A 94 11.88 -15.25 -15.97
C ASP A 94 12.75 -16.51 -16.15
N ARG A 95 12.35 -17.44 -17.03
CA ARG A 95 13.11 -18.66 -17.37
C ARG A 95 13.51 -18.75 -18.85
N LEU A 96 13.73 -17.61 -19.50
CA LEU A 96 14.39 -17.58 -20.79
C LEU A 96 15.76 -16.91 -20.70
N GLY A 97 16.78 -17.77 -20.60
CA GLY A 97 18.07 -17.63 -21.29
C GLY A 97 19.02 -16.57 -20.80
#